data_AF-A0A1C6G8T8-F1
#
_entry.id   AF-A0A1C6G8T8-F1
#
_cell.length_a   1.000
_cell.length_b   1.000
_cell.length_c   1.000
_cell.angle_alpha   90.00
_cell.angle_beta   90.00
_cell.angle_gamma   90.00
#
_symmetry.space_group_name_H-M   'P 1'
#
loop_
_entity.id
_entity.type
_entity.pdbx_description
1 polymer ?
#
loop_
_entity_poly.entity_id
_entity_poly.type
_entity_poly.pdbx_seq_one_letter_code
_entity_poly.pdbx_strand_id
1 'polypeptide(L)'
;MVESLVSGLGTLGRNLFVFLVSLTPFCENKGSIMLGATMNLKWYLSFFTSSAGAILPVPFLLGSGEKIRVWAHNSRFFSGPMRKIDQFLDSHQQFFAKHGWLALLLITSLPFTGIGIWAGCLIANLAGLDRRQSLWALFGGVILSGLFTTLGTYGLLVHIANFFGKLLHPGVL
;
A
#
# COMPACT_ATOMS: atom_id res chain seq x y z
N MET A 1 0.76 -25.54 -2.04
CA MET A 1 0.10 -25.00 -3.25
C MET A 1 0.74 -23.68 -3.70
N VAL A 2 0.80 -22.63 -2.85
CA VAL A 2 1.48 -21.37 -3.20
C VAL A 2 2.99 -21.56 -3.35
N GLU A 3 3.66 -22.24 -2.41
CA GLU A 3 5.10 -22.52 -2.53
C GLU A 3 5.45 -23.38 -3.75
N SER A 4 4.53 -24.26 -4.14
CA SER A 4 4.62 -25.14 -5.32
C SER A 4 4.54 -24.35 -6.63
N LEU A 5 3.69 -23.31 -6.67
CA LEU A 5 3.59 -22.37 -7.79
C LEU A 5 4.81 -21.46 -7.87
N VAL A 6 5.35 -21.05 -6.71
CA VAL A 6 6.47 -20.11 -6.61
C VAL A 6 7.81 -20.76 -6.94
N SER A 7 8.03 -22.02 -6.56
CA SER A 7 9.27 -22.74 -6.84
C SER A 7 9.50 -22.99 -8.34
N GLY A 8 8.43 -23.07 -9.13
CA GLY A 8 8.49 -23.15 -10.60
C GLY A 8 8.73 -21.80 -11.29
N LEU A 9 8.59 -20.67 -10.58
CA LEU A 9 8.75 -19.34 -11.15
C LEU A 9 10.20 -18.87 -11.01
N GLY A 10 10.86 -18.67 -12.16
CA GLY A 10 12.13 -17.94 -12.22
C GLY A 10 12.00 -16.52 -11.64
N THR A 11 13.13 -15.81 -11.50
CA THR A 11 13.16 -14.46 -10.91
C THR A 11 12.13 -13.52 -11.55
N LEU A 12 11.95 -13.58 -12.87
CA LEU A 12 10.97 -12.78 -13.59
C LEU A 12 9.52 -13.08 -13.14
N GLY A 13 9.17 -14.37 -13.03
CA GLY A 13 7.83 -14.80 -12.60
C GLY A 13 7.51 -14.37 -11.17
N ARG A 14 8.49 -14.46 -10.26
CA ARG A 14 8.34 -13.97 -8.88
C ARG A 14 8.13 -12.45 -8.81
N ASN A 15 8.89 -11.68 -9.59
CA ASN A 15 8.71 -10.22 -9.68
C ASN A 15 7.32 -9.84 -10.24
N LEU A 16 6.86 -10.55 -11.27
CA LEU A 16 5.53 -10.33 -11.83
C LEU A 16 4.44 -10.66 -10.81
N PHE A 17 4.58 -11.76 -10.07
CA PHE A 17 3.62 -12.12 -9.03
C PHE A 17 3.55 -11.06 -7.92
N VAL A 18 4.69 -10.59 -7.42
CA VAL A 18 4.76 -9.49 -6.44
C VAL A 18 4.11 -8.21 -6.97
N PHE A 19 4.39 -7.86 -8.23
CA PHE A 19 3.77 -6.72 -8.89
C PHE A 19 2.24 -6.86 -8.98
N LEU A 20 1.74 -8.03 -9.38
CA LEU A 20 0.30 -8.27 -9.50
C LEU A 20 -0.40 -8.25 -8.14
N VAL A 21 0.25 -8.78 -7.10
CA VAL A 21 -0.27 -8.73 -5.74
C VAL A 21 -0.29 -7.28 -5.22
N SER A 22 0.68 -6.44 -5.58
CA SER A 22 0.72 -5.05 -5.12
C SER A 22 -0.33 -4.14 -5.76
N LEU A 23 -0.90 -4.56 -6.89
CA LEU A 23 -2.08 -3.94 -7.49
C LEU A 23 -3.34 -4.15 -6.65
N THR A 24 -3.36 -5.10 -5.71
CA THR A 24 -4.58 -5.41 -4.95
C THR A 24 -4.73 -4.51 -3.71
N PRO A 25 -5.96 -4.14 -3.33
CA PRO A 25 -6.22 -3.26 -2.18
C PRO A 25 -5.88 -3.87 -0.82
N PHE A 26 -5.79 -5.19 -0.71
CA PHE A 26 -5.57 -5.86 0.58
C PHE A 26 -4.09 -5.99 0.92
N CYS A 27 -3.29 -6.46 -0.05
CA CYS A 27 -1.85 -6.62 0.15
C CYS A 27 -1.11 -5.30 -0.05
N GLU A 28 -1.47 -4.55 -1.10
CA GLU A 28 -0.83 -3.31 -1.55
C GLU A 28 0.72 -3.40 -1.55
N ASN A 29 1.43 -2.28 -1.43
CA ASN A 29 2.89 -2.23 -1.42
C ASN A 29 3.49 -3.11 -0.31
N LYS A 30 3.02 -2.97 0.94
CA LYS A 30 3.68 -3.57 2.12
C LYS A 30 3.57 -5.09 2.14
N GLY A 31 2.38 -5.62 1.87
CA GLY A 31 2.15 -7.07 1.82
C GLY A 31 2.96 -7.71 0.69
N SER A 32 3.13 -7.00 -0.42
CA SER A 32 3.90 -7.46 -1.58
C SER A 32 5.41 -7.47 -1.32
N ILE A 33 5.93 -6.49 -0.56
CA ILE A 33 7.33 -6.49 -0.10
C ILE A 33 7.60 -7.68 0.82
N MET A 34 6.70 -7.93 1.78
CA MET A 34 6.78 -9.08 2.68
C MET A 34 6.72 -10.40 1.92
N LEU A 35 5.81 -10.51 0.96
CA LEU A 35 5.70 -11.67 0.08
C LEU A 35 6.96 -11.86 -0.78
N GLY A 36 7.54 -10.80 -1.32
CA GLY A 36 8.81 -10.89 -2.04
C GLY A 36 9.93 -11.44 -1.15
N ALA A 37 9.92 -11.11 0.14
CA ALA A 37 10.91 -11.62 1.09
C ALA A 37 10.76 -13.12 1.32
N THR A 38 9.53 -13.62 1.47
CA THR A 38 9.27 -15.06 1.61
C THR A 38 9.64 -15.84 0.35
N MET A 39 9.62 -15.20 -0.82
CA MET A 39 10.06 -15.77 -2.11
C MET A 39 11.57 -15.65 -2.37
N ASN A 40 12.36 -15.24 -1.36
CA ASN A 40 13.80 -14.99 -1.47
C ASN A 40 14.17 -14.02 -2.60
N LEU A 41 13.30 -13.05 -2.93
CA LEU A 41 13.68 -11.97 -3.82
C LEU A 41 14.63 -11.01 -3.10
N LYS A 42 15.56 -10.43 -3.86
CA LYS A 42 16.42 -9.37 -3.33
C LYS A 42 15.54 -8.18 -2.95
N TRP A 43 15.85 -7.53 -1.82
CA TRP A 43 15.05 -6.45 -1.24
C TRP A 43 14.69 -5.36 -2.26
N TYR A 44 15.63 -4.98 -3.14
CA TYR A 44 15.40 -3.91 -4.12
C TYR A 44 14.40 -4.32 -5.20
N LEU A 45 14.41 -5.60 -5.61
CA LEU A 45 13.44 -6.14 -6.55
C LEU A 45 12.04 -6.06 -5.95
N SER A 46 11.89 -6.54 -4.72
CA SER A 46 10.62 -6.50 -3.99
C SER A 46 10.15 -5.05 -3.77
N PHE A 47 11.04 -4.14 -3.39
CA PHE A 47 10.71 -2.73 -3.18
C PHE A 47 10.23 -2.04 -4.46
N PHE A 48 11.00 -2.13 -5.55
CA PHE A 48 10.67 -1.43 -6.79
C PHE A 48 9.45 -2.04 -7.48
N THR A 49 9.34 -3.37 -7.55
CA THR A 49 8.17 -4.01 -8.19
C THR A 49 6.88 -3.79 -7.40
N SER A 50 6.94 -3.89 -6.07
CA SER A 50 5.77 -3.63 -5.22
C SER A 50 5.33 -2.17 -5.33
N SER A 51 6.27 -1.23 -5.26
CA SER A 51 5.96 0.21 -5.37
C SER A 51 5.39 0.56 -6.74
N ALA A 52 5.98 0.04 -7.82
CA ALA A 52 5.49 0.26 -9.18
C ALA A 52 4.05 -0.24 -9.36
N GLY A 53 3.75 -1.46 -8.91
CA GLY A 53 2.40 -2.00 -8.99
C GLY A 53 1.42 -1.24 -8.10
N ALA A 54 1.81 -0.84 -6.89
CA ALA A 54 0.94 -0.06 -6.00
C ALA A 54 0.59 1.33 -6.56
N ILE A 55 1.54 1.98 -7.24
CA ILE A 55 1.35 3.32 -7.83
C ILE A 55 0.52 3.28 -9.12
N LEU A 56 0.65 2.21 -9.93
CA LEU A 56 -0.02 2.09 -11.22
C LEU A 56 -1.55 2.39 -11.19
N PRO A 57 -2.35 1.89 -10.24
CA PRO A 57 -3.79 2.15 -10.21
C PRO A 57 -4.14 3.58 -9.73
N VAL A 58 -3.23 4.31 -9.07
CA VAL A 58 -3.52 5.61 -8.42
C VAL A 58 -4.11 6.64 -9.37
N PRO A 59 -3.55 6.89 -10.57
CA PRO A 59 -4.12 7.89 -11.46
C PRO A 59 -5.55 7.56 -11.85
N PHE A 60 -5.89 6.28 -12.01
CA PHE A 60 -7.24 5.80 -12.34
C PHE A 60 -8.19 5.91 -11.14
N LEU A 61 -7.71 5.56 -9.93
CA LEU A 61 -8.48 5.67 -8.69
C LEU A 61 -8.83 7.12 -8.37
N LEU A 62 -7.87 8.04 -8.47
CA LEU A 62 -8.14 9.48 -8.31
C LEU A 62 -9.01 10.05 -9.43
N GLY A 63 -8.95 9.48 -10.64
CA GLY A 63 -9.79 9.89 -11.77
C GLY A 63 -11.26 9.44 -11.65
N SER A 64 -11.53 8.42 -10.83
CA SER A 64 -12.84 7.80 -10.69
C SER A 64 -13.62 8.31 -9.46
N GLY A 65 -13.08 9.30 -8.75
CA GLY A 65 -13.61 9.77 -7.46
C GLY A 65 -15.08 10.14 -7.48
N GLU A 66 -15.51 10.95 -8.45
CA GLU A 66 -16.91 11.40 -8.52
C GLU A 66 -17.87 10.24 -8.74
N LYS A 67 -17.49 9.26 -9.57
CA LYS A 67 -18.31 8.06 -9.81
C LYS A 67 -18.47 7.24 -8.53
N ILE A 68 -17.38 7.06 -7.79
CA ILE A 68 -17.37 6.32 -6.51
C ILE A 68 -18.24 7.06 -5.48
N ARG A 69 -18.11 8.40 -5.40
CA ARG A 69 -18.89 9.23 -4.48
C ARG A 69 -20.39 9.11 -4.76
N VAL A 70 -20.81 9.34 -6.01
CA VAL A 70 -22.21 9.22 -6.43
C VAL A 70 -22.76 7.82 -6.19
N TRP A 71 -21.99 6.77 -6.53
CA TRP A 71 -22.39 5.39 -6.25
C TRP A 71 -22.56 5.12 -4.74
N ALA A 72 -21.64 5.60 -3.91
CA ALA A 72 -21.70 5.41 -2.46
C ALA A 72 -22.92 6.12 -1.83
N HIS A 73 -23.25 7.33 -2.27
CA HIS A 73 -24.46 8.04 -1.81
C HIS A 73 -25.76 7.34 -2.21
N ASN A 74 -25.79 6.73 -3.39
CA ASN A 74 -27.00 6.05 -3.90
C ASN A 74 -27.11 4.60 -3.42
N SER A 75 -26.09 4.06 -2.76
CA SER A 75 -26.12 2.70 -2.22
C SER A 75 -26.92 2.62 -0.93
N ARG A 76 -27.77 1.60 -0.82
CA ARG A 76 -28.59 1.31 0.37
C ARG A 76 -27.75 1.09 1.63
N PHE A 77 -26.52 0.59 1.49
CA PHE A 77 -25.63 0.27 2.61
C PHE A 77 -24.69 1.42 2.98
N PHE A 78 -24.28 2.23 2.00
CA PHE A 78 -23.25 3.26 2.21
C PHE A 78 -23.81 4.67 2.37
N SER A 79 -25.05 4.95 1.97
CA SER A 79 -25.66 6.29 2.05
C SER A 79 -25.63 6.90 3.46
N GLY A 80 -25.93 6.10 4.50
CA GLY A 80 -25.90 6.52 5.90
C GLY A 80 -24.50 6.90 6.39
N PRO A 81 -23.51 5.99 6.31
CA PRO A 81 -22.11 6.29 6.60
C PRO A 81 -21.58 7.48 5.80
N MET A 82 -21.93 7.57 4.52
CA MET A 82 -21.45 8.63 3.64
C MET A 82 -21.89 10.02 4.11
N ARG A 83 -23.14 10.17 4.57
CA ARG A 83 -23.61 11.44 5.15
C ARG A 83 -22.81 11.86 6.39
N LYS A 84 -22.33 10.91 7.20
CA LYS A 84 -21.44 11.22 8.33
C LYS A 84 -20.06 11.66 7.86
N ILE A 85 -19.56 11.04 6.79
CA ILE A 85 -18.30 11.43 6.17
C ILE A 85 -18.40 12.86 5.64
N ASP A 86 -19.46 13.20 4.90
CA ASP A 86 -19.67 14.57 4.41
C ASP A 86 -19.68 15.59 5.54
N GLN A 87 -20.46 15.34 6.60
CA GLN A 87 -20.50 16.23 7.78
C GLN A 87 -19.12 16.39 8.44
N PHE A 88 -18.34 15.32 8.50
CA PHE A 88 -16.97 15.36 9.01
C PHE A 88 -16.05 16.19 8.10
N LEU A 89 -16.15 16.01 6.79
CA LEU A 89 -15.35 16.75 5.82
C LEU A 89 -15.70 18.25 5.83
N ASP A 90 -16.98 18.59 5.88
CA ASP A 90 -17.48 19.97 5.94
C ASP A 90 -16.98 20.67 7.21
N SER A 91 -17.05 20.00 8.36
CA SER A 91 -16.53 20.53 9.63
C SER A 91 -15.01 20.69 9.67
N HIS A 92 -14.28 20.01 8.78
CA HIS A 92 -12.81 20.04 8.69
C HIS A 92 -12.31 20.63 7.36
N GLN A 93 -13.14 21.37 6.62
CA GLN A 93 -12.81 21.84 5.28
C GLN A 93 -11.51 22.67 5.25
N GLN A 94 -11.30 23.56 6.23
CA GLN A 94 -10.07 24.35 6.34
C GLN A 94 -8.82 23.49 6.58
N PHE A 95 -8.96 22.40 7.36
CA PHE A 95 -7.87 21.47 7.61
C PHE A 95 -7.48 20.76 6.31
N PHE A 96 -8.45 20.21 5.58
CA PHE A 96 -8.19 19.50 4.33
C PHE A 96 -7.66 20.43 3.23
N ALA A 97 -8.15 21.67 3.15
CA ALA A 97 -7.65 22.67 2.20
C ALA A 97 -6.16 22.99 2.42
N LYS A 98 -5.70 23.06 3.69
CA LYS A 98 -4.32 23.43 4.02
C LYS A 98 -3.37 22.24 4.17
N HIS A 99 -3.85 21.13 4.71
CA HIS A 99 -3.03 19.98 5.12
C HIS A 99 -3.44 18.66 4.45
N GLY A 100 -4.39 18.67 3.51
CA GLY A 100 -4.88 17.45 2.86
C GLY A 100 -3.75 16.62 2.22
N TRP A 101 -2.83 17.26 1.51
CA TRP A 101 -1.67 16.59 0.91
C TRP A 101 -0.76 15.94 1.98
N LEU A 102 -0.55 16.61 3.12
CA LEU A 102 0.28 16.08 4.20
C LEU A 102 -0.42 14.92 4.93
N ALA A 103 -1.73 15.03 5.14
CA ALA A 103 -2.53 13.95 5.70
C ALA A 103 -2.47 12.69 4.82
N LEU A 104 -2.58 12.85 3.50
CA LEU A 104 -2.41 11.76 2.53
C LEU A 104 -1.01 11.14 2.57
N LEU A 105 0.03 11.97 2.64
CA LEU A 105 1.41 11.51 2.74
C LEU A 105 1.59 10.66 4.01
N LEU A 106 1.15 11.16 5.16
CA LEU A 106 1.32 10.51 6.45
C LEU A 106 0.55 9.18 6.54
N ILE A 107 -0.73 9.17 6.19
CA ILE A 107 -1.55 7.94 6.26
C ILE A 107 -1.00 6.84 5.35
N THR A 108 -0.49 7.22 4.17
CA THR A 108 0.06 6.25 3.21
C THR A 108 1.45 5.76 3.63
N SER A 109 2.22 6.58 4.34
CA SER A 109 3.58 6.26 4.81
C SER A 109 3.64 5.24 5.95
N LEU A 110 2.57 5.10 6.73
CA LEU A 110 2.52 4.16 7.86
C LEU A 110 2.70 2.73 7.37
N PRO A 111 3.63 1.90 7.87
CA PRO A 111 3.95 0.58 7.31
C PRO A 111 2.92 -0.53 7.61
N PHE A 112 1.62 -0.21 7.73
CA PHE A 112 0.54 -1.18 7.93
C PHE A 112 -0.13 -1.59 6.61
N THR A 113 -0.46 -2.86 6.45
CA THR A 113 -1.25 -3.38 5.31
C THR A 113 -2.73 -2.99 5.42
N GLY A 114 -3.40 -2.80 4.30
CA GLY A 114 -4.85 -2.50 4.24
C GLY A 114 -5.24 -1.04 4.51
N ILE A 115 -4.40 -0.26 5.20
CA ILE A 115 -4.55 1.19 5.36
C ILE A 115 -3.36 1.85 4.68
N GLY A 116 -3.51 2.12 3.39
CA GLY A 116 -2.45 2.68 2.58
C GLY A 116 -2.98 3.44 1.39
N ILE A 117 -2.45 3.14 0.21
CA ILE A 117 -2.62 3.98 -0.96
C ILE A 117 -4.07 3.98 -1.47
N TRP A 118 -4.79 2.86 -1.33
CA TRP A 118 -6.20 2.76 -1.74
C TRP A 118 -7.10 3.60 -0.83
N ALA A 119 -6.88 3.52 0.49
CA ALA A 119 -7.57 4.38 1.45
C ALA A 119 -7.26 5.85 1.23
N GLY A 120 -5.99 6.19 0.95
CA GLY A 120 -5.59 7.55 0.61
C GLY A 120 -6.26 8.08 -0.66
N CYS A 121 -6.39 7.26 -1.71
CA CYS A 121 -7.15 7.63 -2.91
C CYS A 121 -8.63 7.91 -2.60
N LEU A 122 -9.25 7.08 -1.74
CA LEU A 122 -10.62 7.30 -1.31
C LEU A 122 -10.75 8.62 -0.55
N ILE A 123 -9.91 8.87 0.45
CA ILE A 123 -9.91 10.12 1.23
C ILE A 123 -9.72 11.33 0.31
N ALA A 124 -8.78 11.27 -0.63
CA ALA A 124 -8.54 12.34 -1.59
C ALA A 124 -9.79 12.68 -2.40
N ASN A 125 -10.48 11.66 -2.90
CA ASN A 125 -11.70 11.81 -3.69
C ASN A 125 -12.88 12.31 -2.86
N LEU A 126 -13.06 11.80 -1.64
CA LEU A 126 -14.17 12.19 -0.76
C LEU A 126 -14.00 13.64 -0.27
N ALA A 127 -12.78 14.00 0.13
CA ALA A 127 -12.44 15.34 0.59
C ALA A 127 -12.27 16.37 -0.55
N GLY A 128 -12.44 15.96 -1.82
CA GLY A 128 -12.32 16.86 -2.97
C GLY A 128 -10.93 17.50 -3.11
N LEU A 129 -9.87 16.78 -2.73
CA LEU A 129 -8.50 17.29 -2.78
C LEU A 129 -8.00 17.43 -4.22
N ASP A 130 -7.07 18.36 -4.43
CA ASP A 130 -6.44 18.52 -5.74
C ASP A 130 -5.78 17.20 -6.19
N ARG A 131 -6.11 16.76 -7.40
CA ARG A 131 -5.69 15.45 -7.92
C ARG A 131 -4.18 15.35 -8.07
N ARG A 132 -3.51 16.43 -8.47
CA ARG A 132 -2.06 16.43 -8.72
C ARG A 132 -1.30 16.41 -7.39
N GLN A 133 -1.70 17.23 -6.43
CA GLN A 133 -1.14 17.22 -5.08
C GLN A 133 -1.36 15.86 -4.42
N SER A 134 -2.56 15.30 -4.54
CA SER A 134 -2.89 13.97 -4.00
C SER A 134 -2.02 12.88 -4.63
N LEU A 135 -1.81 12.90 -5.95
CA LEU A 135 -0.95 11.93 -6.63
C LEU A 135 0.48 11.96 -6.10
N TRP A 136 1.07 13.15 -5.94
CA TRP A 136 2.43 13.28 -5.42
C TRP A 136 2.55 12.92 -3.94
N ALA A 137 1.56 13.27 -3.12
CA ALA A 137 1.51 12.88 -1.72
C ALA A 137 1.43 11.35 -1.55
N LEU A 138 0.56 10.70 -2.32
CA LEU A 138 0.41 9.24 -2.32
C LEU A 138 1.67 8.55 -2.84
N PHE A 139 2.27 9.04 -3.93
CA PHE A 139 3.54 8.53 -4.44
C PHE A 139 4.64 8.60 -3.37
N GLY A 140 4.83 9.77 -2.75
CA GLY A 140 5.80 9.93 -1.66
C GLY A 140 5.53 8.98 -0.50
N GLY A 141 4.26 8.80 -0.14
CA GLY A 141 3.85 7.91 0.94
C GLY A 141 4.13 6.44 0.65
N VAL A 142 3.94 5.99 -0.60
CA VAL A 142 4.29 4.63 -1.03
C VAL A 142 5.79 4.39 -0.89
N ILE A 143 6.60 5.34 -1.33
CA ILE A 143 8.07 5.23 -1.24
C ILE A 143 8.49 5.16 0.24
N LEU A 144 8.00 6.07 1.09
CA LEU A 144 8.30 6.07 2.52
C LEU A 144 7.84 4.79 3.22
N SER A 145 6.60 4.37 3.00
CA SER A 145 6.11 3.12 3.57
C SER A 145 6.90 1.92 3.06
N GLY A 146 7.25 1.89 1.78
CA GLY A 146 8.03 0.80 1.19
C GLY A 146 9.42 0.71 1.81
N LEU A 147 10.05 1.85 2.10
CA LEU A 147 11.34 1.89 2.80
C LEU A 147 11.21 1.34 4.22
N PHE A 148 10.21 1.79 4.99
CA PHE A 148 9.97 1.28 6.35
C PHE A 148 9.68 -0.24 6.35
N THR A 149 8.82 -0.70 5.45
CA THR A 149 8.51 -2.13 5.35
C THR A 149 9.73 -2.94 4.92
N THR A 150 10.53 -2.43 3.98
CA THR A 150 11.75 -3.12 3.53
C THR A 150 12.78 -3.22 4.66
N LEU A 151 13.02 -2.13 5.39
CA LEU A 151 13.91 -2.11 6.54
C LEU A 151 13.45 -3.07 7.64
N GLY A 152 12.14 -3.06 7.96
CA GLY A 152 11.57 -3.99 8.93
C GLY A 152 11.69 -5.45 8.48
N THR A 153 11.40 -5.73 7.21
CA THR A 153 11.34 -7.11 6.69
C THR A 153 12.73 -7.68 6.41
N TYR A 154 13.53 -7.01 5.60
CA TYR A 154 14.85 -7.49 5.17
C TYR A 154 15.97 -7.13 6.14
N GLY A 155 15.84 -6.01 6.87
CA GLY A 155 16.81 -5.59 7.88
C GLY A 155 16.60 -6.34 9.19
N LEU A 156 15.45 -6.11 9.84
CA LEU A 156 15.19 -6.61 11.19
C LEU A 156 14.75 -8.09 11.22
N LEU A 157 13.68 -8.44 10.50
CA LEU A 157 13.09 -9.78 10.60
C LEU A 157 14.00 -10.89 10.06
N VAL A 158 14.67 -10.66 8.92
CA VAL A 158 15.63 -11.65 8.37
C VAL A 158 16.84 -11.85 9.28
N HIS A 159 17.39 -10.79 9.89
CA HIS A 159 18.51 -10.94 10.83
C HIS A 159 18.10 -11.67 12.10
N ILE A 160 16.91 -11.37 12.64
CA ILE A 160 16.36 -12.10 13.79
C ILE A 160 16.19 -13.58 13.43
N ALA A 161 15.56 -13.90 12.30
CA ALA A 161 15.38 -15.28 11.85
C ALA A 161 16.71 -16.03 11.69
N ASN A 162 17.72 -15.38 11.11
CA ASN A 162 19.06 -15.95 10.94
C ASN A 162 19.77 -16.16 12.29
N PHE A 163 19.64 -15.23 13.23
CA PHE A 163 20.20 -15.35 14.58
C PHE A 163 19.60 -16.54 15.34
N PHE A 164 18.27 -16.66 15.34
CA PHE A 164 17.57 -17.78 15.98
C PHE A 164 17.86 -19.12 15.28
N GLY A 165 17.96 -19.14 13.95
CA GLY A 165 18.36 -20.35 13.22
C GLY A 165 19.74 -20.86 13.62
N LYS A 166 20.72 -19.96 13.79
CA LYS A 166 22.06 -20.30 14.29
C LYS A 166 22.03 -20.77 15.75
N LEU A 167 21.15 -20.22 16.58
CA LEU A 167 21.01 -20.59 17.98
C LEU A 167 20.39 -22.00 18.15
N LEU A 168 19.41 -22.35 17.31
CA LEU A 168 18.69 -23.63 17.37
C LEU A 168 19.43 -24.77 16.67
N HIS A 169 20.27 -24.49 15.67
CA HIS A 169 21.05 -25.49 14.95
C HIS A 169 22.52 -25.08 14.80
N PRO A 170 23.31 -25.13 15.90
CA PRO A 170 24.69 -24.64 15.92
C PRO A 170 25.72 -25.47 15.12
N GLY A 171 25.33 -26.38 14.22
CA GLY A 171 26.26 -27.33 13.60
C GLY A 171 25.89 -27.90 12.23
N VAL A 172 24.96 -27.30 11.48
CA VAL A 172 24.67 -27.74 10.10
C VAL A 172 25.35 -26.78 9.12
N LEU A 173 26.56 -27.14 8.72
CA LEU A 173 27.25 -26.69 7.50
C LEU A 173 27.45 -27.91 6.60
#